data_AF-A0AAV0F6A5-F1
#
_entry.id   AF-A0AAV0F6A5-F1
#
_cell.length_a   1.000
_cell.length_b   1.000
_cell.length_c   1.000
_cell.angle_alpha   90.00
_cell.angle_beta   90.00
_cell.angle_gamma   90.00
#
_symmetry.space_group_name_H-M   'P 1'
#
loop_
_entity.id
_entity.type
_entity.pdbx_description
1 polymer ?
#
loop_
_entity_poly.entity_id
_entity_poly.type
_entity_poly.pdbx_seq_one_letter_code
_entity_poly.pdbx_strand_id
1 'polypeptide(L)'
;MHGNNPYPYLSGTADSSANTPSRRNRDPTGFIPVAPSAAVPGVPAMLDITAVNPMYTLPRGPANLFVPDAQMLFHVLGICDGMMNSTDHFTRSFPGWLPIVSHLYISVLWNFMILKVFVNSGHGAMFDLPHFQIGECMIPGPLVPFFQSLAAVSGPFDWIGDIVPHLPGFSIFWNAVGFHANSDYARQVPVPALILDQLYHFATWQIPEDTTIFDKFEWYGNIFSQDIDTHNSFNCMGPQLCGSLWTSSEQLEAARWFWNAAFCDIRFSRVDATRDPFSHYHQLFGFVSQTGTPHGSRM
;
A
#
# COMPACT_ATOMS: atom_id res chain seq x y z
N MET A 1 56.05 6.14 -71.26
CA MET A 1 54.92 5.59 -72.04
C MET A 1 53.79 6.61 -71.94
N HIS A 2 53.73 7.55 -72.89
CA HIS A 2 52.74 7.57 -73.99
C HIS A 2 51.30 7.46 -73.46
N GLY A 3 50.41 8.45 -73.61
CA GLY A 3 50.48 9.71 -74.33
C GLY A 3 49.10 10.41 -74.37
N ASN A 4 49.08 11.54 -75.10
CA ASN A 4 47.98 12.21 -75.79
C ASN A 4 46.87 12.96 -75.02
N ASN A 5 47.03 14.30 -74.92
CA ASN A 5 46.36 15.38 -75.72
C ASN A 5 44.79 15.38 -75.87
N PRO A 6 44.12 16.47 -76.35
CA PRO A 6 43.67 17.64 -75.57
C PRO A 6 42.19 18.12 -75.85
N TYR A 7 41.58 18.89 -74.92
CA TYR A 7 40.38 19.79 -75.03
C TYR A 7 39.07 19.25 -75.73
N PRO A 8 37.97 20.04 -75.92
CA PRO A 8 36.93 20.40 -74.93
C PRO A 8 35.46 20.08 -75.37
N TYR A 9 34.50 20.26 -74.45
CA TYR A 9 33.00 20.38 -74.56
C TYR A 9 32.19 19.52 -75.57
N LEU A 10 31.16 18.79 -75.08
CA LEU A 10 29.72 18.98 -75.40
C LEU A 10 28.78 17.92 -74.79
N SER A 11 27.68 18.43 -74.21
CA SER A 11 26.30 17.93 -74.16
C SER A 11 25.92 16.64 -73.40
N GLY A 12 25.08 16.79 -72.37
CA GLY A 12 24.31 15.70 -71.77
C GLY A 12 23.41 16.18 -70.63
N THR A 13 22.17 16.50 -70.99
CA THR A 13 20.92 16.53 -70.18
C THR A 13 21.01 16.29 -68.67
N ALA A 14 20.57 17.28 -67.90
CA ALA A 14 20.24 17.12 -66.49
C ALA A 14 18.93 16.32 -66.31
N ASP A 15 19.05 15.13 -65.73
CA ASP A 15 18.03 14.38 -64.97
C ASP A 15 18.86 13.64 -63.90
N SER A 16 18.55 13.60 -62.61
CA SER A 16 17.29 13.62 -61.90
C SER A 16 17.61 13.96 -60.43
N SER A 17 16.96 14.97 -59.84
CA SER A 17 17.00 15.17 -58.39
C SER A 17 15.86 14.38 -57.76
N ALA A 18 16.22 13.35 -57.00
CA ALA A 18 15.29 12.50 -56.27
C ALA A 18 14.50 13.33 -55.23
N ASN A 19 13.17 13.32 -55.36
CA ASN A 19 12.25 13.86 -54.36
C ASN A 19 12.43 13.11 -53.03
N THR A 20 12.80 13.84 -51.98
CA THR A 20 12.73 13.36 -50.60
C THR A 20 11.26 13.17 -50.20
N PRO A 21 10.89 12.11 -49.46
CA PRO A 21 9.50 11.94 -49.02
C PRO A 21 9.18 12.99 -47.95
N SER A 22 8.12 13.76 -48.20
CA SER A 22 7.54 14.73 -47.26
C SER A 22 7.33 14.09 -45.88
N ARG A 23 7.94 14.68 -44.84
CA ARG A 23 7.67 14.33 -43.43
C ARG A 23 6.18 14.56 -43.15
N ARG A 24 5.46 13.50 -42.80
CA ARG A 24 4.06 13.59 -42.35
C ARG A 24 3.98 14.49 -41.12
N ASN A 25 3.25 15.59 -41.25
CA ASN A 25 2.88 16.42 -40.12
C ASN A 25 2.04 15.59 -39.12
N ARG A 26 2.35 15.68 -37.82
CA ARG A 26 1.72 14.94 -36.72
C ARG A 26 0.95 15.86 -35.77
N ASP A 27 0.61 17.06 -36.21
CA ASP A 27 -0.31 17.90 -35.45
C ASP A 27 -1.69 17.22 -35.37
N PRO A 28 -2.35 17.19 -34.20
CA PRO A 28 -3.71 16.68 -34.09
C PRO A 28 -4.62 17.50 -34.99
N THR A 29 -5.20 16.85 -36.00
CA THR A 29 -6.19 17.46 -36.89
C THR A 29 -7.37 17.93 -36.04
N GLY A 30 -7.56 19.25 -35.96
CA GLY A 30 -8.74 19.85 -35.35
C GLY A 30 -10.03 19.38 -36.03
N PHE A 31 -11.17 19.67 -35.41
CA PHE A 31 -12.49 19.28 -35.92
C PHE A 31 -12.65 19.63 -37.39
N ILE A 32 -12.87 18.61 -38.22
CA ILE A 32 -13.23 18.77 -39.63
C ILE A 32 -14.64 19.38 -39.65
N PRO A 33 -14.84 20.56 -40.24
CA PRO A 33 -16.18 21.11 -40.36
C PRO A 33 -17.04 20.13 -41.16
N VAL A 34 -18.27 19.88 -40.68
CA VAL A 34 -19.26 19.06 -41.38
C VAL A 34 -19.42 19.63 -42.79
N ALA A 35 -19.01 18.85 -43.79
CA ALA A 35 -19.24 19.23 -45.18
C ALA A 35 -20.75 19.37 -45.40
N PRO A 36 -21.22 20.44 -46.06
CA PRO A 36 -22.63 20.53 -46.42
C PRO A 36 -22.98 19.29 -47.26
N SER A 37 -23.98 18.55 -46.79
CA SER A 37 -24.44 17.29 -47.40
C SER A 37 -24.79 17.51 -48.87
N ALA A 38 -23.88 17.16 -49.76
CA ALA A 38 -24.24 16.82 -51.12
C ALA A 38 -24.80 15.40 -51.06
N ALA A 39 -26.10 15.27 -51.29
CA ALA A 39 -26.80 13.99 -51.33
C ALA A 39 -26.21 13.11 -52.44
N VAL A 40 -25.23 12.27 -52.10
CA VAL A 40 -24.72 11.22 -52.98
C VAL A 40 -25.58 9.97 -52.75
N PRO A 41 -26.32 9.49 -53.77
CA PRO A 41 -27.09 8.26 -53.64
C PRO A 41 -26.12 7.07 -53.59
N GLY A 42 -26.12 6.34 -52.48
CA GLY A 42 -25.29 5.14 -52.32
C GLY A 42 -24.46 5.07 -51.03
N VAL A 43 -24.66 5.97 -50.05
CA VAL A 43 -24.09 5.78 -48.72
C VAL A 43 -24.67 4.49 -48.12
N PRO A 44 -23.83 3.53 -47.69
CA PRO A 44 -24.28 2.28 -47.08
C PRO A 44 -25.28 2.54 -45.94
N ALA A 45 -26.41 1.82 -45.93
CA ALA A 45 -27.47 2.00 -44.91
C ALA A 45 -26.95 1.94 -43.46
N MET A 46 -25.85 1.24 -43.20
CA MET A 46 -25.20 1.26 -41.88
C MET A 46 -24.62 2.63 -41.51
N LEU A 47 -24.06 3.39 -42.45
CA LEU A 47 -23.50 4.71 -42.18
C LEU A 47 -24.60 5.74 -41.88
N ASP A 48 -25.77 5.59 -42.52
CA ASP A 48 -26.95 6.42 -42.26
C ASP A 48 -27.52 6.15 -40.86
N ILE A 49 -27.56 4.88 -40.43
CA ILE A 49 -27.94 4.50 -39.05
C ILE A 49 -26.94 5.07 -38.03
N THR A 50 -25.63 5.08 -38.33
CA THR A 50 -24.64 5.67 -37.42
C THR A 50 -24.66 7.21 -37.41
N ALA A 51 -25.14 7.85 -38.48
CA ALA A 51 -25.23 9.31 -38.54
C ALA A 51 -26.30 9.87 -37.59
N VAL A 52 -27.30 9.05 -37.20
CA VAL A 52 -28.34 9.41 -36.23
C VAL A 52 -27.83 9.38 -34.78
N ASN A 53 -26.70 8.71 -34.53
CA ASN A 53 -26.06 8.67 -33.21
C ASN A 53 -24.87 9.65 -33.19
N PRO A 54 -25.07 10.93 -32.81
CA PRO A 54 -23.96 11.87 -32.68
C PRO A 54 -22.94 11.30 -31.70
N MET A 55 -21.69 11.19 -32.13
CA MET A 55 -20.60 10.86 -31.21
C MET A 55 -20.50 11.96 -30.16
N TYR A 56 -20.76 11.62 -28.90
CA TYR A 56 -20.54 12.50 -27.77
C TYR A 56 -19.36 11.97 -26.96
N THR A 57 -18.56 12.87 -26.43
CA THR A 57 -17.51 12.50 -25.47
C THR A 57 -18.19 12.13 -24.16
N LEU A 58 -18.07 10.87 -23.73
CA LEU A 58 -18.41 10.49 -22.37
C LEU A 58 -17.45 11.23 -21.42
N PRO A 59 -17.96 11.89 -20.36
CA PRO A 59 -17.08 12.41 -19.33
C PRO A 59 -16.29 11.25 -18.71
N ARG A 60 -15.06 11.54 -18.28
CA ARG A 60 -14.19 10.57 -17.59
C ARG A 60 -14.98 9.90 -16.47
N GLY A 61 -14.98 8.57 -16.44
CA GLY A 61 -15.62 7.80 -15.38
C GLY A 61 -15.06 8.15 -14.00
N PRO A 62 -15.83 7.96 -12.91
CA PRO A 62 -15.30 8.12 -11.56
C PRO A 62 -14.16 7.14 -11.31
N ALA A 63 -13.31 7.42 -10.32
CA ALA A 63 -12.22 6.52 -9.97
C ALA A 63 -12.75 5.16 -9.51
N ASN A 64 -12.11 4.11 -10.00
CA ASN A 64 -12.32 2.75 -9.53
C ASN A 64 -11.43 2.51 -8.32
N LEU A 65 -12.07 2.11 -7.23
CA LEU A 65 -11.40 1.92 -5.96
C LEU A 65 -11.13 0.43 -5.77
N PHE A 66 -9.94 0.10 -5.25
CA PHE A 66 -9.62 -1.25 -4.81
C PHE A 66 -8.98 -1.22 -3.43
N VAL A 67 -9.21 -2.29 -2.66
CA VAL A 67 -8.51 -2.53 -1.39
C VAL A 67 -7.31 -3.42 -1.70
N PRO A 68 -6.07 -2.96 -1.46
CA PRO A 68 -4.90 -3.75 -1.78
C PRO A 68 -4.70 -4.87 -0.75
N ASP A 69 -4.42 -6.07 -1.25
CA ASP A 69 -4.16 -7.24 -0.42
C ASP A 69 -2.73 -7.24 0.14
N ALA A 70 -2.59 -7.24 1.46
CA ALA A 70 -1.31 -7.27 2.15
C ALA A 70 -0.80 -8.69 2.46
N GLN A 71 -1.55 -9.76 2.20
CA GLN A 71 -1.15 -11.12 2.62
C GLN A 71 0.24 -11.52 2.11
N MET A 72 0.50 -11.30 0.81
CA MET A 72 1.80 -11.63 0.23
C MET A 72 2.93 -10.73 0.77
N LEU A 73 2.63 -9.45 1.04
CA LEU A 73 3.58 -8.51 1.65
C LEU A 73 4.02 -9.03 3.04
N PHE A 74 3.07 -9.43 3.89
CA PHE A 74 3.36 -9.95 5.22
C PHE A 74 4.02 -11.34 5.19
N HIS A 75 3.71 -12.15 4.19
CA HIS A 75 4.42 -13.41 3.96
C HIS A 75 5.91 -13.18 3.67
N VAL A 76 6.23 -12.27 2.73
CA VAL A 76 7.62 -11.92 2.41
C VAL A 76 8.31 -11.25 3.60
N LEU A 77 7.59 -10.41 4.35
CA LEU A 77 8.11 -9.81 5.58
C LEU A 77 8.51 -10.88 6.60
N GLY A 78 7.69 -11.91 6.80
CA GLY A 78 8.01 -13.02 7.69
C GLY A 78 9.28 -13.77 7.29
N ILE A 79 9.55 -13.91 5.98
CA ILE A 79 10.81 -14.48 5.48
C ILE A 79 11.99 -13.55 5.81
N CYS A 80 11.85 -12.25 5.59
CA CYS A 80 12.88 -11.27 5.94
C CYS A 80 13.18 -11.28 7.45
N ASP A 81 12.15 -11.32 8.29
CA ASP A 81 12.28 -11.42 9.75
C ASP A 81 12.98 -12.72 10.16
N GLY A 82 12.67 -13.85 9.50
CA GLY A 82 13.36 -15.12 9.71
C GLY A 82 14.85 -15.03 9.41
N MET A 83 15.22 -14.41 8.27
CA MET A 83 16.62 -14.22 7.88
C MET A 83 17.36 -13.21 8.79
N MET A 84 16.68 -12.17 9.27
CA MET A 84 17.28 -11.21 10.19
C MET A 84 17.56 -11.86 11.55
N ASN A 85 16.62 -12.65 12.06
CA ASN A 85 16.78 -13.33 13.34
C ASN A 85 17.79 -14.49 13.31
N SER A 86 18.08 -15.07 12.15
CA SER A 86 19.16 -16.06 12.04
C SER A 86 20.56 -15.44 12.11
N THR A 87 20.66 -14.11 12.06
CA THR A 87 21.93 -13.38 12.11
C THR A 87 22.22 -12.91 13.55
N ASP A 88 23.18 -13.55 14.22
CA ASP A 88 23.57 -13.25 15.62
C ASP A 88 24.02 -11.79 15.83
N HIS A 89 24.68 -11.18 14.84
CA HIS A 89 25.05 -9.76 14.93
C HIS A 89 23.83 -8.85 15.04
N PHE A 90 22.74 -9.17 14.33
CA PHE A 90 21.52 -8.37 14.34
C PHE A 90 20.81 -8.47 15.69
N THR A 91 20.61 -9.69 16.19
CA THR A 91 19.92 -9.94 17.47
C THR A 91 20.66 -9.34 18.67
N ARG A 92 21.99 -9.23 18.60
CA ARG A 92 22.79 -8.53 19.63
C ARG A 92 22.78 -7.01 19.51
N SER A 93 22.72 -6.47 18.30
CA SER A 93 22.78 -5.02 18.06
C SER A 93 21.43 -4.34 18.31
N PHE A 94 20.33 -5.06 18.10
CA PHE A 94 18.97 -4.54 18.21
C PHE A 94 18.11 -5.40 19.15
N PRO A 95 18.37 -5.37 20.47
CA PRO A 95 17.71 -6.25 21.43
C PRO A 95 16.19 -6.03 21.53
N GLY A 96 15.68 -4.86 21.15
CA GLY A 96 14.25 -4.56 21.12
C GLY A 96 13.52 -5.08 19.87
N TRP A 97 14.24 -5.58 18.86
CA TRP A 97 13.65 -5.95 17.58
C TRP A 97 13.11 -7.38 17.61
N LEU A 98 11.79 -7.51 17.43
CA LEU A 98 11.09 -8.79 17.29
C LEU A 98 10.32 -8.78 15.97
N PRO A 99 10.01 -9.95 15.36
CA PRO A 99 9.21 -10.01 14.14
C PRO A 99 7.91 -9.19 14.23
N ILE A 100 7.22 -9.23 15.38
CA ILE A 100 5.98 -8.47 15.60
C ILE A 100 6.18 -6.95 15.45
N VAL A 101 7.38 -6.44 15.77
CA VAL A 101 7.73 -5.02 15.59
C VAL A 101 7.83 -4.67 14.12
N SER A 102 8.47 -5.51 13.31
CA SER A 102 8.49 -5.35 11.85
C SER A 102 7.07 -5.36 11.27
N HIS A 103 6.21 -6.26 11.76
CA HIS A 103 4.83 -6.36 11.33
C HIS A 103 4.04 -5.09 11.68
N LEU A 104 4.24 -4.53 12.88
CA LEU A 104 3.64 -3.26 13.29
C LEU A 104 4.11 -2.11 12.38
N TYR A 105 5.43 -2.00 12.18
CA TYR A 105 6.04 -0.95 11.37
C TYR A 105 5.50 -0.95 9.93
N ILE A 106 5.51 -2.11 9.26
CA ILE A 106 5.03 -2.25 7.89
C ILE A 106 3.51 -2.09 7.81
N SER A 107 2.75 -2.54 8.82
CA SER A 107 1.30 -2.36 8.90
C SER A 107 0.91 -0.88 8.88
N VAL A 108 1.58 -0.06 9.70
CA VAL A 108 1.39 1.39 9.70
C VAL A 108 1.78 1.96 8.33
N LEU A 109 2.98 1.67 7.85
CA LEU A 109 3.48 2.23 6.59
C LEU A 109 2.59 1.90 5.38
N TRP A 110 2.07 0.67 5.32
CA TRP A 110 1.17 0.21 4.27
C TRP A 110 -0.14 1.00 4.23
N ASN A 111 -0.82 1.11 5.38
CA ASN A 111 -2.06 1.87 5.51
C ASN A 111 -1.86 3.34 5.14
N PHE A 112 -0.74 3.93 5.56
CA PHE A 112 -0.40 5.31 5.21
C PHE A 112 -0.11 5.51 3.75
N MET A 113 0.59 4.58 3.11
CA MET A 113 0.89 4.69 1.68
C MET A 113 -0.39 4.66 0.85
N ILE A 114 -1.37 3.83 1.23
CA ILE A 114 -2.71 3.81 0.61
C ILE A 114 -3.35 5.18 0.69
N LEU A 115 -3.43 5.75 1.90
CA LEU A 115 -4.03 7.07 2.11
C LEU A 115 -3.28 8.17 1.35
N LYS A 116 -1.94 8.16 1.38
CA LYS A 116 -1.10 9.11 0.68
C LYS A 116 -1.32 9.06 -0.84
N VAL A 117 -1.39 7.87 -1.42
CA VAL A 117 -1.64 7.70 -2.86
C VAL A 117 -3.07 8.16 -3.21
N PHE A 118 -4.05 7.84 -2.38
CA PHE A 118 -5.43 8.27 -2.58
C PHE A 118 -5.57 9.81 -2.55
N VAL A 119 -4.85 10.49 -1.66
CA VAL A 119 -4.81 11.96 -1.60
C VAL A 119 -4.04 12.55 -2.79
N ASN A 120 -2.86 12.01 -3.10
CA ASN A 120 -2.00 12.52 -4.17
C ASN A 120 -2.57 12.32 -5.57
N SER A 121 -3.46 11.33 -5.75
CA SER A 121 -4.21 11.14 -7.00
C SER A 121 -5.38 12.13 -7.16
N GLY A 122 -5.66 12.97 -6.15
CA GLY A 122 -6.72 13.97 -6.20
C GLY A 122 -8.12 13.45 -5.86
N HIS A 123 -8.23 12.20 -5.38
CA HIS A 123 -9.51 11.58 -5.02
C HIS A 123 -9.83 11.63 -3.52
N GLY A 124 -8.81 11.79 -2.67
CA GLY A 124 -8.96 11.89 -1.22
C GLY A 124 -8.99 13.31 -0.67
N ALA A 125 -9.72 13.50 0.42
CA ALA A 125 -9.55 14.68 1.27
C ALA A 125 -8.16 14.65 1.92
N MET A 126 -7.52 15.81 2.06
CA MET A 126 -6.18 15.91 2.67
C MET A 126 -6.20 15.26 4.05
N PHE A 127 -5.47 14.16 4.18
CA PHE A 127 -5.30 13.44 5.43
C PHE A 127 -3.97 13.89 6.03
N ASP A 128 -4.02 14.93 6.86
CA ASP A 128 -2.84 15.45 7.54
C ASP A 128 -2.65 14.71 8.87
N LEU A 129 -1.57 13.95 8.97
CA LEU A 129 -1.11 13.41 10.23
C LEU A 129 0.12 14.23 10.65
N PRO A 130 -0.04 15.21 11.54
CA PRO A 130 0.94 16.27 11.79
C PRO A 130 2.27 15.79 12.36
N HIS A 131 2.43 14.48 12.59
CA HIS A 131 3.58 13.88 13.29
C HIS A 131 4.20 12.68 12.55
N PHE A 132 3.69 12.26 11.39
CA PHE A 132 4.24 11.08 10.69
C PHE A 132 5.00 11.48 9.43
N GLN A 133 6.32 11.56 9.53
CA GLN A 133 7.20 11.86 8.40
C GLN A 133 7.48 10.58 7.58
N ILE A 134 6.55 10.24 6.66
CA ILE A 134 6.70 9.09 5.75
C ILE A 134 8.01 9.14 4.97
N GLY A 135 8.52 10.35 4.67
CA GLY A 135 9.77 10.53 3.92
C GLY A 135 11.03 10.03 4.62
N GLU A 136 10.98 9.87 5.94
CA GLU A 136 12.10 9.34 6.75
C GLU A 136 11.97 7.83 7.00
N CYS A 137 10.83 7.23 6.66
CA CYS A 137 10.57 5.81 6.87
C CYS A 137 11.32 4.95 5.84
N MET A 138 12.14 4.02 6.32
CA MET A 138 12.89 3.09 5.48
C MET A 138 12.06 1.85 5.12
N ILE A 139 11.96 1.54 3.84
CA ILE A 139 11.32 0.31 3.35
C ILE A 139 12.40 -0.75 3.09
N PRO A 140 12.28 -1.97 3.64
CA PRO A 140 13.17 -3.08 3.29
C PRO A 140 13.16 -3.34 1.78
N GLY A 141 14.34 -3.50 1.18
CA GLY A 141 14.51 -3.66 -0.27
C GLY A 141 13.55 -4.66 -0.94
N PRO A 142 13.39 -5.90 -0.40
CA PRO A 142 12.46 -6.88 -0.96
C PRO A 142 10.98 -6.46 -0.95
N LEU A 143 10.60 -5.50 -0.08
CA LEU A 143 9.22 -5.01 0.05
C LEU A 143 8.93 -3.82 -0.86
N VAL A 144 9.96 -3.15 -1.39
CA VAL A 144 9.82 -1.96 -2.25
C VAL A 144 8.83 -2.17 -3.41
N PRO A 145 8.85 -3.30 -4.16
CA PRO A 145 7.92 -3.51 -5.27
C PRO A 145 6.44 -3.47 -4.86
N PHE A 146 6.10 -3.91 -3.65
CA PHE A 146 4.72 -3.85 -3.14
C PHE A 146 4.27 -2.41 -2.88
N PHE A 147 5.15 -1.56 -2.36
CA PHE A 147 4.84 -0.14 -2.19
C PHE A 147 4.78 0.60 -3.52
N GLN A 148 5.61 0.22 -4.49
CA GLN A 148 5.56 0.77 -5.85
C GLN A 148 4.27 0.38 -6.58
N SER A 149 3.75 -0.84 -6.38
CA SER A 149 2.49 -1.24 -7.01
C SER A 149 1.30 -0.45 -6.51
N LEU A 150 1.29 -0.01 -5.25
CA LEU A 150 0.27 0.92 -4.74
C LEU A 150 0.26 2.25 -5.48
N ALA A 151 1.44 2.74 -5.87
CA ALA A 151 1.58 4.02 -6.57
C ALA A 151 1.21 3.95 -8.06
N ALA A 152 0.90 2.75 -8.59
CA ALA A 152 0.48 2.56 -9.98
C ALA A 152 -0.99 2.99 -10.17
N VAL A 153 -1.22 4.30 -10.15
CA VAL A 153 -2.53 4.91 -10.34
C VAL A 153 -2.69 5.31 -11.80
N SER A 154 -3.26 4.42 -12.61
CA SER A 154 -3.63 4.72 -13.98
C SER A 154 -4.68 3.75 -14.49
N GLY A 155 -5.77 4.30 -15.05
CA GLY A 155 -6.75 3.51 -15.79
C GLY A 155 -6.22 3.17 -17.19
N PRO A 156 -6.50 1.97 -17.73
CA PRO A 156 -6.04 1.60 -19.08
C PRO A 156 -6.71 2.42 -20.19
N PHE A 157 -7.87 3.04 -19.90
CA PHE A 157 -8.62 3.86 -20.85
C PHE A 157 -9.27 5.07 -20.15
N ASP A 158 -9.37 6.19 -20.87
CA ASP A 158 -9.94 7.45 -20.36
C ASP A 158 -11.40 7.32 -19.89
N TRP A 159 -12.17 6.40 -20.48
CA TRP A 159 -13.57 6.20 -20.13
C TRP A 159 -13.78 5.42 -18.82
N ILE A 160 -12.77 4.67 -18.36
CA ILE A 160 -12.84 3.87 -17.12
C ILE A 160 -12.60 4.75 -15.89
N GLY A 161 -11.80 5.81 -16.02
CA GLY A 161 -11.29 6.57 -14.87
C GLY A 161 -10.06 5.91 -14.24
N ASP A 162 -9.45 6.58 -13.27
CA ASP A 162 -8.26 6.07 -12.58
C ASP A 162 -8.58 4.85 -11.70
N ILE A 163 -7.62 3.94 -11.55
CA ILE A 163 -7.70 2.82 -10.61
C ILE A 163 -6.80 3.18 -9.43
N VAL A 164 -7.38 3.33 -8.23
CA VAL A 164 -6.71 3.94 -7.08
C VAL A 164 -6.89 3.06 -5.84
N PRO A 165 -5.85 2.84 -5.03
CA PRO A 165 -6.00 2.13 -3.76
C PRO A 165 -6.79 3.00 -2.77
N HIS A 166 -7.68 2.37 -2.00
CA HIS A 166 -8.53 3.06 -1.03
C HIS A 166 -8.85 2.17 0.18
N LEU A 167 -8.93 2.78 1.36
CA LEU A 167 -9.43 2.09 2.56
C LEU A 167 -10.96 2.22 2.63
N PRO A 168 -11.71 1.12 2.82
CA PRO A 168 -13.17 1.17 2.90
C PRO A 168 -13.66 2.12 4.01
N GLY A 169 -14.93 2.52 3.97
CA GLY A 169 -15.50 3.28 5.09
C GLY A 169 -15.35 2.50 6.41
N PHE A 170 -15.06 3.19 7.51
CA PHE A 170 -14.72 2.52 8.78
C PHE A 170 -15.82 1.56 9.27
N SER A 171 -17.09 1.92 9.12
CA SER A 171 -18.24 1.05 9.47
C SER A 171 -18.41 -0.16 8.55
N ILE A 172 -17.84 -0.12 7.34
CA ILE A 172 -17.80 -1.23 6.38
C ILE A 172 -16.60 -2.12 6.67
N PHE A 173 -15.51 -1.54 7.16
CA PHE A 173 -14.29 -2.26 7.51
C PHE A 173 -14.40 -3.01 8.84
N TRP A 174 -14.85 -2.32 9.88
CA TRP A 174 -14.73 -2.74 11.27
C TRP A 174 -16.09 -3.10 11.88
N ASN A 175 -16.16 -4.30 12.48
CA ASN A 175 -17.29 -4.71 13.28
C ASN A 175 -17.08 -4.25 14.74
N ALA A 176 -17.79 -3.19 15.12
CA ALA A 176 -17.74 -2.63 16.47
C ALA A 176 -18.22 -3.61 17.56
N VAL A 177 -19.21 -4.45 17.26
CA VAL A 177 -19.80 -5.40 18.23
C VAL A 177 -18.87 -6.58 18.48
N GLY A 178 -18.30 -7.13 17.41
CA GLY A 178 -17.40 -8.28 17.48
C GLY A 178 -15.94 -7.92 17.74
N PHE A 179 -15.59 -6.62 17.69
CA PHE A 179 -14.22 -6.13 17.83
C PHE A 179 -13.25 -6.78 16.83
N HIS A 180 -13.64 -6.87 15.56
CA HIS A 180 -12.83 -7.47 14.50
C HIS A 180 -13.07 -6.82 13.14
N ALA A 181 -12.14 -6.99 12.21
CA ALA A 181 -12.36 -6.61 10.81
C ALA A 181 -13.43 -7.52 10.18
N ASN A 182 -14.28 -6.97 9.31
CA ASN A 182 -15.26 -7.75 8.56
C ASN A 182 -14.57 -8.79 7.68
N SER A 183 -15.23 -9.93 7.43
CA SER A 183 -14.66 -11.11 6.76
C SER A 183 -14.02 -10.79 5.40
N ASP A 184 -14.59 -9.84 4.67
CA ASP A 184 -14.14 -9.46 3.33
C ASP A 184 -12.81 -8.71 3.36
N TYR A 185 -12.48 -8.07 4.48
CA TYR A 185 -11.24 -7.30 4.66
C TYR A 185 -10.28 -7.96 5.66
N ALA A 186 -10.76 -8.97 6.39
CA ALA A 186 -9.94 -9.82 7.23
C ALA A 186 -8.79 -10.36 6.38
N ARG A 187 -7.56 -10.22 6.86
CA ARG A 187 -6.31 -10.61 6.19
C ARG A 187 -5.85 -9.74 5.02
N GLN A 188 -6.72 -8.94 4.42
CA GLN A 188 -6.31 -8.01 3.35
C GLN A 188 -5.66 -6.75 3.91
N VAL A 189 -6.28 -6.15 4.93
CA VAL A 189 -5.79 -4.91 5.55
C VAL A 189 -5.18 -5.25 6.90
N PRO A 190 -3.89 -4.96 7.12
CA PRO A 190 -3.27 -5.19 8.40
C PRO A 190 -3.81 -4.19 9.43
N VAL A 191 -4.02 -4.65 10.67
CA VAL A 191 -4.63 -3.87 11.75
C VAL A 191 -3.55 -3.48 12.77
N PRO A 192 -2.99 -2.25 12.74
CA PRO A 192 -1.92 -1.87 13.66
C PRO A 192 -2.31 -1.98 15.13
N ALA A 193 -3.53 -1.57 15.51
CA ALA A 193 -4.01 -1.63 16.89
C ALA A 193 -3.98 -3.05 17.48
N LEU A 194 -4.28 -4.06 16.66
CA LEU A 194 -4.20 -5.47 17.06
C LEU A 194 -2.76 -5.86 17.39
N ILE A 195 -1.82 -5.55 16.49
CA ILE A 195 -0.40 -5.89 16.66
C ILE A 195 0.18 -5.14 17.88
N LEU A 196 -0.22 -3.88 18.06
CA LEU A 196 0.17 -3.05 19.20
C LEU A 196 -0.38 -3.60 20.52
N ASP A 197 -1.64 -4.06 20.54
CA ASP A 197 -2.25 -4.72 21.70
C ASP A 197 -1.47 -5.97 22.11
N GLN A 198 -1.09 -6.79 21.12
CA GLN A 198 -0.29 -7.99 21.37
C GLN A 198 1.11 -7.67 21.88
N LEU A 199 1.78 -6.67 21.29
CA LEU A 199 3.09 -6.22 21.76
C LEU A 199 3.03 -5.68 23.20
N TYR A 200 1.97 -4.94 23.54
CA TYR A 200 1.74 -4.48 24.90
C TYR A 200 1.49 -5.65 25.86
N HIS A 201 0.68 -6.63 25.45
CA HIS A 201 0.46 -7.82 26.25
C HIS A 201 1.77 -8.54 26.52
N PHE A 202 2.60 -8.77 25.50
CA PHE A 202 3.92 -9.38 25.65
C PHE A 202 4.80 -8.60 26.64
N ALA A 203 4.87 -7.28 26.49
CA ALA A 203 5.68 -6.40 27.32
C ALA A 203 5.25 -6.38 28.80
N THR A 204 3.96 -6.54 29.08
CA THR A 204 3.39 -6.43 30.43
C THR A 204 3.03 -7.78 31.06
N TRP A 205 3.25 -8.88 30.34
CA TRP A 205 2.90 -10.20 30.83
C TRP A 205 3.73 -10.59 32.07
N GLN A 206 3.01 -10.99 33.12
CA GLN A 206 3.59 -11.45 34.37
C GLN A 206 3.96 -12.93 34.22
N ILE A 207 5.25 -13.23 34.40
CA ILE A 207 5.76 -14.60 34.35
C ILE A 207 5.39 -15.27 35.67
N PRO A 208 4.67 -16.40 35.66
CA PRO A 208 4.52 -17.24 36.85
C PRO A 208 5.90 -17.70 37.35
N GLU A 209 6.09 -17.74 38.66
CA GLU A 209 7.31 -18.29 39.29
C GLU A 209 7.60 -19.70 38.71
N ASP A 210 8.87 -19.97 38.40
CA ASP A 210 9.39 -21.22 37.80
C ASP A 210 9.09 -21.49 36.31
N THR A 211 8.66 -20.48 35.52
CA THR A 211 8.44 -20.66 34.07
C THR A 211 9.27 -19.72 33.19
N THR A 212 9.65 -20.17 32.01
CA THR A 212 10.29 -19.34 30.97
C THR A 212 9.22 -18.73 30.07
N ILE A 213 9.42 -17.49 29.62
CA ILE A 213 8.49 -16.85 28.68
C ILE A 213 8.43 -17.60 27.36
N PHE A 214 9.58 -18.11 26.94
CA PHE A 214 9.80 -18.74 25.65
C PHE A 214 8.82 -19.89 25.38
N ASP A 215 8.45 -20.66 26.41
CA ASP A 215 7.62 -21.86 26.26
C ASP A 215 6.13 -21.63 26.54
N LYS A 216 5.76 -20.47 27.12
CA LYS A 216 4.45 -20.25 27.73
C LYS A 216 3.70 -19.02 27.24
N PHE A 217 4.38 -18.06 26.64
CA PHE A 217 3.68 -16.94 26.03
C PHE A 217 3.03 -17.40 24.73
N GLU A 218 1.75 -17.07 24.54
CA GLU A 218 1.01 -17.36 23.32
C GLU A 218 0.52 -16.04 22.71
N TRP A 219 0.99 -15.73 21.50
CA TRP A 219 0.42 -14.63 20.74
C TRP A 219 -1.05 -14.89 20.46
N TYR A 220 -1.86 -13.82 20.52
CA TYR A 220 -3.30 -13.86 20.28
C TYR A 220 -4.12 -14.64 21.34
N GLY A 221 -3.51 -15.02 22.48
CA GLY A 221 -4.24 -15.65 23.59
C GLY A 221 -5.18 -14.69 24.34
N ASN A 222 -4.85 -13.39 24.35
CA ASN A 222 -5.68 -12.34 24.91
C ASN A 222 -5.65 -11.13 23.99
N ILE A 223 -6.68 -10.97 23.14
CA ILE A 223 -6.77 -9.89 22.15
C ILE A 223 -7.72 -8.83 22.69
N PHE A 224 -7.28 -7.58 22.80
CA PHE A 224 -8.09 -6.46 23.30
C PHE A 224 -8.77 -6.76 24.65
N SER A 225 -8.05 -7.47 25.52
CA SER A 225 -8.54 -7.93 26.84
C SER A 225 -9.68 -8.96 26.77
N GLN A 226 -9.89 -9.60 25.61
CA GLN A 226 -10.80 -10.75 25.44
C GLN A 226 -10.03 -12.06 25.54
N ASP A 227 -10.62 -13.05 26.20
CA ASP A 227 -10.04 -14.39 26.33
C ASP A 227 -10.10 -15.19 25.02
N ILE A 228 -9.31 -16.27 24.97
CA ILE A 228 -9.19 -17.15 23.80
C ILE A 228 -10.54 -17.69 23.29
N ASP A 229 -11.49 -17.93 24.19
CA ASP A 229 -12.82 -18.46 23.87
C ASP A 229 -13.81 -17.38 23.39
N THR A 230 -13.46 -16.10 23.55
CA THR A 230 -14.37 -14.97 23.32
C THR A 230 -13.96 -14.09 22.14
N HIS A 231 -12.67 -13.99 21.83
CA HIS A 231 -12.20 -13.17 20.72
C HIS A 231 -12.51 -13.81 19.37
N ASN A 232 -12.65 -12.99 18.33
CA ASN A 232 -12.91 -13.49 16.98
C ASN A 232 -11.62 -14.01 16.32
N SER A 233 -11.65 -15.20 15.72
CA SER A 233 -10.51 -15.80 15.02
C SER A 233 -10.02 -15.01 13.80
N PHE A 234 -10.82 -14.09 13.25
CA PHE A 234 -10.38 -13.14 12.22
C PHE A 234 -9.30 -12.18 12.70
N ASN A 235 -9.17 -11.99 14.01
CA ASN A 235 -8.12 -11.18 14.62
C ASN A 235 -6.77 -11.91 14.68
N CYS A 236 -6.73 -13.23 14.47
CA CYS A 236 -5.48 -13.99 14.51
C CYS A 236 -4.70 -13.80 13.20
N MET A 237 -3.92 -12.71 13.14
CA MET A 237 -3.10 -12.36 11.98
C MET A 237 -1.67 -12.03 12.40
N GLY A 238 -0.80 -13.04 12.42
CA GLY A 238 0.65 -12.84 12.59
C GLY A 238 1.38 -14.09 13.10
N PRO A 239 2.65 -13.93 13.49
CA PRO A 239 3.50 -15.05 13.88
C PRO A 239 2.97 -15.68 15.18
N GLN A 240 2.77 -16.99 15.19
CA GLN A 240 2.36 -17.73 16.39
C GLN A 240 3.52 -18.05 17.35
N LEU A 241 4.76 -17.74 16.95
CA LEU A 241 5.95 -18.06 17.72
C LEU A 241 6.49 -16.82 18.44
N CYS A 242 6.82 -17.01 19.71
CA CYS A 242 7.43 -16.02 20.59
C CYS A 242 8.92 -15.93 20.29
N GLY A 243 9.26 -15.16 19.27
CA GLY A 243 10.62 -15.06 18.77
C GLY A 243 10.91 -16.03 17.63
N SER A 244 12.19 -16.17 17.33
CA SER A 244 12.68 -17.10 16.31
C SER A 244 13.28 -18.35 16.96
N LEU A 245 13.38 -19.44 16.20
CA LEU A 245 14.20 -20.63 16.57
C LEU A 245 15.64 -20.26 16.96
N TRP A 246 16.12 -19.09 16.51
CA TRP A 246 17.46 -18.57 16.75
C TRP A 246 17.55 -17.54 17.87
N THR A 247 16.43 -17.14 18.49
CA THR A 247 16.41 -16.17 19.59
C THR A 247 16.60 -16.88 20.93
N SER A 248 17.54 -16.41 21.76
CA SER A 248 17.71 -16.96 23.11
C SER A 248 16.68 -16.40 24.10
N SER A 249 16.46 -17.09 25.22
CA SER A 249 15.57 -16.60 26.30
C SER A 249 16.01 -15.23 26.82
N GLU A 250 17.31 -15.01 26.98
CA GLU A 250 17.88 -13.73 27.42
C GLU A 250 17.55 -12.59 26.44
N GLN A 251 17.61 -12.84 25.13
CA GLN A 251 17.26 -11.85 24.11
C GLN A 251 15.77 -11.53 24.13
N LEU A 252 14.92 -12.54 24.28
CA LEU A 252 13.47 -12.33 24.38
C LEU A 252 13.11 -11.51 25.63
N GLU A 253 13.75 -11.79 26.76
CA GLU A 253 13.56 -11.02 27.99
C GLU A 253 14.06 -9.58 27.82
N ALA A 254 15.23 -9.37 27.24
CA ALA A 254 15.75 -8.03 26.95
C ALA A 254 14.80 -7.22 26.07
N ALA A 255 14.23 -7.84 25.03
CA ALA A 255 13.21 -7.23 24.17
C ALA A 255 11.96 -6.84 24.97
N ARG A 256 11.49 -7.73 25.85
CA ARG A 256 10.34 -7.47 26.71
C ARG A 256 10.58 -6.27 27.62
N TRP A 257 11.72 -6.23 28.30
CA TRP A 257 12.08 -5.12 29.19
C TRP A 257 12.16 -3.79 28.43
N PHE A 258 12.74 -3.79 27.22
CA PHE A 258 12.80 -2.61 26.36
C PHE A 258 11.39 -2.06 26.05
N TRP A 259 10.48 -2.92 25.60
CA TRP A 259 9.12 -2.50 25.26
C TRP A 259 8.29 -2.13 26.49
N ASN A 260 8.48 -2.81 27.61
CA ASN A 260 7.82 -2.45 28.87
C ASN A 260 8.16 -1.02 29.29
N ALA A 261 9.45 -0.67 29.26
CA ALA A 261 9.91 0.70 29.54
C ALA A 261 9.31 1.71 28.55
N ALA A 262 9.34 1.42 27.24
CA ALA A 262 8.79 2.30 26.21
C ALA A 262 7.28 2.56 26.40
N PHE A 263 6.49 1.53 26.73
CA PHE A 263 5.06 1.70 26.98
C PHE A 263 4.76 2.49 28.27
N CYS A 264 5.59 2.33 29.30
CA CYS A 264 5.50 3.15 30.51
C CYS A 264 5.76 4.63 30.21
N ASP A 265 6.76 4.92 29.38
CA ASP A 265 7.14 6.28 29.03
C ASP A 265 6.08 6.99 28.18
N ILE A 266 5.52 6.29 27.18
CA ILE A 266 4.50 6.82 26.26
C ILE A 266 3.10 6.86 26.92
N ARG A 267 2.96 6.29 28.13
CA ARG A 267 1.67 6.13 28.84
C ARG A 267 0.61 5.50 27.94
N PHE A 268 1.01 4.47 27.20
CA PHE A 268 0.09 3.75 26.35
C PHE A 268 -0.96 3.03 27.19
N SER A 269 -2.23 3.22 26.83
CA SER A 269 -3.34 2.47 27.43
C SER A 269 -3.74 1.36 26.48
N ARG A 270 -3.69 0.12 26.98
CA ARG A 270 -4.22 -1.03 26.26
C ARG A 270 -5.70 -0.82 25.94
N VAL A 271 -6.11 -1.38 24.81
CA VAL A 271 -7.50 -1.40 24.35
C VAL A 271 -8.26 -2.50 25.08
N ASP A 272 -9.51 -2.20 25.43
CA ASP A 272 -10.37 -3.08 26.21
C ASP A 272 -11.73 -3.22 25.51
N ALA A 273 -12.02 -4.40 24.98
CA ALA A 273 -13.24 -4.67 24.24
C ALA A 273 -14.52 -4.57 25.10
N THR A 274 -14.41 -4.47 26.43
CA THR A 274 -15.54 -4.21 27.33
C THR A 274 -15.95 -2.73 27.36
N ARG A 275 -15.14 -1.84 26.77
CA ARG A 275 -15.37 -0.39 26.68
C ARG A 275 -15.89 0.03 25.30
N ASP A 276 -15.93 1.33 25.05
CA ASP A 276 -16.39 1.89 23.79
C ASP A 276 -15.62 1.33 22.58
N PRO A 277 -16.30 0.85 21.53
CA PRO A 277 -15.63 0.28 20.37
C PRO A 277 -14.88 1.35 19.58
N PHE A 278 -13.96 0.91 18.73
CA PHE A 278 -13.38 1.81 17.74
C PHE A 278 -14.47 2.39 16.83
N SER A 279 -14.30 3.66 16.50
CA SER A 279 -15.21 4.49 15.70
C SER A 279 -14.52 5.10 14.48
N HIS A 280 -13.19 5.23 14.50
CA HIS A 280 -12.41 5.88 13.45
C HIS A 280 -11.06 5.20 13.20
N TYR A 281 -10.53 5.38 11.99
CA TYR A 281 -9.21 4.87 11.60
C TYR A 281 -8.06 5.38 12.47
N HIS A 282 -8.16 6.59 13.04
CA HIS A 282 -7.13 7.11 13.96
C HIS A 282 -6.94 6.22 15.20
N GLN A 283 -8.01 5.62 15.70
CA GLN A 283 -7.96 4.68 16.82
C GLN A 283 -7.35 3.34 16.38
N LEU A 284 -7.75 2.86 15.19
CA LEU A 284 -7.26 1.61 14.62
C LEU A 284 -5.76 1.65 14.25
N PHE A 285 -5.25 2.84 13.91
CA PHE A 285 -3.82 3.07 13.65
C PHE A 285 -3.02 3.33 14.93
N GLY A 286 -3.67 3.49 16.09
CA GLY A 286 -3.00 3.71 17.37
C GLY A 286 -2.50 5.15 17.60
N PHE A 287 -3.03 6.15 16.88
CA PHE A 287 -2.67 7.57 17.11
C PHE A 287 -3.41 8.18 18.29
N VAL A 288 -4.64 7.74 18.50
CA VAL A 288 -5.48 8.12 19.62
C VAL A 288 -5.87 6.88 20.38
N SER A 289 -6.06 7.03 21.69
CA SER A 289 -6.58 5.98 22.53
C SER A 289 -8.00 5.60 22.12
N GLN A 290 -8.48 4.50 22.69
CA GLN A 290 -9.88 4.07 22.56
C GLN A 290 -10.88 5.17 22.95
N THR A 291 -10.55 6.03 23.93
CA THR A 291 -11.42 7.14 24.36
C THR A 291 -11.19 8.43 23.56
N GLY A 292 -10.32 8.41 22.55
CA GLY A 292 -10.00 9.56 21.69
C GLY A 292 -8.93 10.49 22.26
N THR A 293 -8.31 10.16 23.40
CA THR A 293 -7.19 10.93 23.93
C THR A 293 -5.94 10.63 23.10
N PRO A 294 -5.25 11.63 22.53
CA PRO A 294 -3.98 11.38 21.84
C PRO A 294 -2.98 10.73 22.81
N HIS A 295 -2.26 9.71 22.33
CA HIS A 295 -1.13 9.18 23.10
C HIS A 295 -0.08 10.28 23.24
N GLY A 296 0.41 10.50 24.45
CA GLY A 296 1.24 11.66 24.76
C GLY A 296 2.50 11.69 23.90
N SER A 297 2.65 12.73 23.08
CA SER A 297 3.91 12.99 22.40
C SER A 297 4.90 13.61 23.38
N ARG A 298 6.00 12.93 23.63
CA ARG A 298 7.23 13.57 24.08
C ARG A 298 8.42 13.02 23.29
N MET A 299 8.97 13.95 22.51
CA MET A 299 10.34 14.05 21.97
C MET A 299 10.70 13.12 20.83
#